data_AF-A0A382U820-F1
#
_entry.id   AF-A0A382U820-F1
#
_cell.length_a   1.000
_cell.length_b   1.000
_cell.length_c   1.000
_cell.angle_alpha   90.00
_cell.angle_beta   90.00
_cell.angle_gamma   90.00
#
_symmetry.space_group_name_H-M   'P 1'
#
loop_
_entity.id
_entity.type
_entity.pdbx_description
1 polymer ?
#
loop_
_entity_poly.entity_id
_entity_poly.type
_entity_poly.pdbx_seq_one_letter_code
_entity_poly.pdbx_strand_id
1 'polypeptide(L)'
;MDLKSERPSFLIYKADYDSIKNLSDQNLGKLFRAIFEYHNDKELKLEPEVQMALNFLKKQFQLDHIKWEKKVAAQRANGEKGGRPKSSDGIDSGEEKPNQTHGNFKNPTKPKKAEKGKEKGKEKEKEKEKVNIDIKMATPRKLAKNEINNIENKENLNKVWKTIFSDTWKQDSKIKEMYENKLSEFEN
;
A
#
# COMPACT_ATOMS: atom_id res chain seq x y z
N MET A 1 20.67 6.55 19.86
CA MET A 1 19.59 7.55 19.78
C MET A 1 18.88 7.31 18.45
N ASP A 2 17.78 6.57 18.47
CA ASP A 2 16.97 6.42 17.26
C ASP A 2 16.44 7.81 16.89
N LEU A 3 16.85 8.35 15.73
CA LEU A 3 16.14 9.47 15.13
C LEU A 3 14.72 8.97 14.86
N LYS A 4 13.79 9.35 15.74
CA LYS A 4 12.36 9.24 15.48
C LYS A 4 12.13 10.08 14.22
N SER A 5 11.93 9.43 13.08
CA SER A 5 11.66 10.19 11.86
C SER A 5 10.31 10.85 12.06
N GLU A 6 10.28 12.16 12.13
CA GLU A 6 9.03 12.89 12.20
C GLU A 6 8.38 12.90 10.82
N ARG A 7 7.08 12.62 10.80
CA ARG A 7 6.31 12.66 9.56
C ARG A 7 6.11 14.13 9.17
N PRO A 8 6.52 14.58 7.97
CA PRO A 8 6.52 16.01 7.62
C PRO A 8 5.12 16.59 7.34
N SER A 9 4.08 15.77 7.35
CA SER A 9 2.73 16.18 7.00
C SER A 9 1.66 15.31 7.65
N PHE A 10 0.50 15.89 7.90
CA PHE A 10 -0.72 15.18 8.27
C PHE A 10 -1.74 15.23 7.13
N LEU A 11 -2.78 14.41 7.22
CA LEU A 11 -3.87 14.33 6.24
C LEU A 11 -5.19 14.63 6.94
N ILE A 12 -6.04 15.42 6.31
CA ILE A 12 -7.44 15.60 6.71
C ILE A 12 -8.29 15.00 5.60
N TYR A 13 -9.20 14.10 5.98
CA TYR A 13 -10.03 13.36 5.05
C TYR A 13 -11.36 14.05 4.84
N LYS A 14 -12.00 13.81 3.69
CA LYS A 14 -13.34 14.33 3.40
C LYS A 14 -14.38 13.90 4.44
N ALA A 15 -14.24 12.69 5.00
CA ALA A 15 -15.12 12.17 6.04
C ALA A 15 -15.02 12.95 7.35
N ASP A 16 -13.91 13.63 7.60
CA ASP A 16 -13.73 14.44 8.80
C ASP A 16 -14.63 15.69 8.78
N TYR A 17 -15.06 16.12 7.59
CA TYR A 17 -15.93 17.29 7.43
C TYR A 17 -17.23 17.14 8.20
N ASP A 18 -17.85 15.95 8.19
CA ASP A 18 -19.09 15.70 8.91
C ASP A 18 -18.97 15.92 10.42
N SER A 19 -17.75 15.77 10.95
CA SER A 19 -17.45 15.95 12.38
C SER A 19 -17.24 17.42 12.77
N ILE A 20 -16.99 18.30 11.80
CA ILE A 20 -16.60 19.70 12.05
C ILE A 20 -17.54 20.72 11.39
N LYS A 21 -18.39 20.30 10.46
CA LYS A 21 -19.25 21.18 9.62
C LYS A 21 -20.22 22.06 10.40
N ASN A 22 -20.59 21.67 11.61
CA ASN A 22 -21.55 22.41 12.44
C ASN A 22 -20.89 23.48 13.33
N LEU A 23 -19.56 23.59 13.30
CA LEU A 23 -18.84 24.62 14.04
C LEU A 23 -18.99 25.98 13.35
N SER A 24 -18.98 27.06 14.14
CA SER A 24 -18.89 28.42 13.61
C SER A 24 -17.56 28.67 12.91
N ASP A 25 -17.51 29.63 11.98
CA ASP A 25 -16.26 29.98 11.27
C ASP A 25 -15.12 30.36 12.22
N GLN A 26 -15.44 31.04 13.33
CA GLN A 26 -14.46 31.35 14.37
C GLN A 26 -13.90 30.07 15.02
N ASN A 27 -14.76 29.09 15.29
CA ASN A 27 -14.36 27.83 15.92
C ASN A 27 -13.63 26.90 14.94
N LEU A 28 -13.98 26.92 13.66
CA LEU A 28 -13.20 26.28 12.60
C LEU A 28 -11.80 26.89 12.49
N GLY A 29 -11.67 28.22 12.57
CA GLY A 29 -10.37 28.90 12.60
C GLY A 29 -9.52 28.51 13.80
N LYS A 30 -10.12 28.42 15.00
CA LYS A 30 -9.45 27.94 16.22
C LYS A 30 -9.03 26.48 16.08
N LEU A 31 -9.90 25.63 15.55
CA LEU A 31 -9.62 24.22 15.30
C LEU A 31 -8.43 24.05 14.37
N PHE A 32 -8.39 24.80 13.26
CA PHE A 32 -7.30 24.72 12.29
C PHE A 32 -5.95 25.05 12.93
N ARG A 33 -5.87 26.12 13.74
CA ARG A 33 -4.66 26.45 14.50
C ARG A 33 -4.30 25.33 15.49
N ALA A 34 -5.29 24.81 16.21
CA ALA A 34 -5.09 23.73 17.17
C ALA A 34 -4.53 22.44 16.56
N ILE A 35 -4.87 22.12 15.31
CA ILE A 35 -4.30 20.97 14.59
C ILE A 35 -2.79 21.13 14.41
N PHE A 36 -2.31 22.31 14.04
CA PHE A 36 -0.87 22.56 13.90
C PHE A 36 -0.16 22.55 15.26
N GLU A 37 -0.73 23.21 16.26
CA GLU A 37 -0.13 23.25 17.59
C GLU A 37 -0.04 21.85 18.21
N TYR A 38 -1.03 20.99 17.98
CA TYR A 38 -0.98 19.58 18.36
C TYR A 38 0.23 18.83 17.76
N HIS A 39 0.59 19.10 16.50
CA HIS A 39 1.74 18.47 15.86
C HIS A 39 3.08 19.13 16.21
N ASN A 40 3.05 20.34 16.77
CA ASN A 40 4.22 21.09 17.23
C ASN A 40 4.44 20.98 18.76
N ASP A 41 3.79 20.01 19.41
CA ASP A 41 3.82 19.75 20.86
C ASP A 41 3.49 20.98 21.73
N LYS A 42 2.51 21.78 21.27
CA LYS A 42 2.00 22.95 22.00
C LYS A 42 0.55 22.74 22.41
N GLU A 43 0.26 23.04 23.67
CA GLU A 43 -1.11 23.01 24.20
C GLU A 43 -1.77 24.39 24.09
N LEU A 44 -2.97 24.40 23.51
CA LEU A 44 -3.86 25.56 23.48
C LEU A 44 -5.03 25.33 24.41
N LYS A 45 -5.45 26.40 25.12
CA LYS A 45 -6.77 26.42 25.76
C LYS A 45 -7.82 26.60 24.68
N LEU A 46 -8.65 25.57 24.49
CA LEU A 46 -9.70 25.53 23.47
C LEU A 46 -11.06 25.51 24.13
N GLU A 47 -12.06 26.03 23.41
CA GLU A 47 -13.46 25.86 23.78
C GLU A 47 -13.83 24.37 23.75
N PRO A 48 -14.77 23.91 24.59
CA PRO A 48 -15.14 22.50 24.67
C PRO A 48 -15.52 21.86 23.32
N GLU A 49 -16.23 22.61 22.48
CA GLU A 49 -16.64 22.17 21.13
C GLU A 49 -15.44 21.94 20.22
N VAL A 50 -14.50 22.90 20.20
CA VAL A 50 -13.27 22.83 19.41
C VAL A 50 -12.36 21.72 19.92
N GLN A 51 -12.30 21.53 21.25
CA GLN A 51 -11.56 20.44 21.86
C GLN A 51 -12.12 19.07 21.46
N MET A 52 -13.44 18.93 21.43
CA MET A 52 -14.10 17.69 21.02
C MET A 52 -13.82 17.39 19.54
N ALA A 53 -13.97 18.39 18.66
CA ALA A 53 -13.63 18.27 17.24
C ALA A 53 -12.16 17.87 17.04
N LEU A 54 -11.25 18.49 17.77
CA LEU A 54 -9.83 18.16 17.74
C LEU A 54 -9.58 16.70 18.19
N ASN A 55 -10.27 16.23 19.23
CA ASN A 55 -10.11 14.87 19.72
C ASN A 55 -10.53 13.81 18.68
N PHE A 56 -11.58 14.08 17.89
CA PHE A 56 -11.95 13.20 16.77
C PHE A 56 -10.82 13.12 15.73
N LEU A 57 -10.23 14.25 15.35
CA LEU A 57 -9.11 14.31 14.40
C LEU A 57 -7.84 13.66 14.94
N LYS A 58 -7.51 13.89 16.23
CA LYS A 58 -6.34 13.31 16.91
C LYS A 58 -6.31 11.78 16.78
N LYS A 59 -7.45 11.13 16.95
CA LYS A 59 -7.56 9.67 16.81
C LYS A 59 -7.11 9.23 15.41
N GLN A 60 -7.53 9.93 14.37
CA GLN A 60 -7.13 9.62 12.99
C GLN A 60 -5.65 9.91 12.74
N PHE A 61 -5.12 11.04 13.24
CA PHE A 61 -3.70 11.38 13.13
C PHE A 61 -2.80 10.31 13.76
N GLN A 62 -3.17 9.78 14.92
CA GLN A 62 -2.42 8.70 15.57
C GLN A 62 -2.39 7.42 14.73
N LEU A 63 -3.52 7.00 14.17
CA LEU A 63 -3.60 5.83 13.29
C LEU A 63 -2.74 6.01 12.04
N ASP A 64 -2.79 7.20 11.46
CA ASP A 64 -2.02 7.58 10.28
C ASP A 64 -0.51 7.62 10.57
N HIS A 65 -0.11 8.06 11.77
CA HIS A 65 1.27 8.04 12.22
C HIS A 65 1.79 6.61 12.34
N ILE A 66 1.08 5.74 13.05
CA ILE A 66 1.44 4.32 13.21
C ILE A 66 1.56 3.62 11.84
N LYS A 67 0.62 3.90 10.93
CA LYS A 67 0.66 3.34 9.57
C LYS A 67 1.89 3.82 8.79
N TRP A 68 2.24 5.10 8.93
CA TRP A 68 3.40 5.68 8.30
C TRP A 68 4.70 5.11 8.87
N GLU A 69 4.83 4.99 10.20
CA GLU A 69 6.01 4.39 10.86
C GLU A 69 6.26 2.96 10.36
N LYS A 70 5.21 2.13 10.28
CA LYS A 70 5.30 0.78 9.72
C LYS A 70 5.81 0.77 8.28
N LYS A 71 5.35 1.71 7.46
CA LYS A 71 5.81 1.85 6.07
C LYS A 71 7.27 2.26 6.00
N VAL A 72 7.69 3.25 6.80
CA VAL A 72 9.08 3.71 6.85
C VAL A 72 10.00 2.61 7.34
N ALA A 73 9.64 1.88 8.38
CA ALA A 73 10.41 0.75 8.90
C ALA A 73 10.59 -0.35 7.84
N ALA A 74 9.51 -0.71 7.13
CA ALA A 74 9.59 -1.68 6.04
C ALA A 74 10.46 -1.18 4.88
N GLN A 75 10.38 0.10 4.52
CA GLN A 75 11.22 0.69 3.49
C GLN A 75 12.70 0.74 3.88
N ARG A 76 13.00 1.08 5.15
CA ARG A 76 14.36 1.04 5.69
C ARG A 76 14.93 -0.37 5.63
N ALA A 77 14.19 -1.36 6.11
CA ALA A 77 14.58 -2.77 6.05
C ALA A 77 14.76 -3.29 4.61
N ASN A 78 13.93 -2.84 3.67
CA ASN A 78 14.08 -3.18 2.26
C ASN A 78 15.30 -2.49 1.62
N GLY A 79 15.59 -1.24 2.02
CA GLY A 79 16.79 -0.52 1.62
C GLY A 79 18.07 -1.22 2.08
N GLU A 80 18.09 -1.68 3.34
CA GLU A 80 19.20 -2.45 3.92
C GLU A 80 19.43 -3.80 3.21
N LYS A 81 18.35 -4.46 2.74
CA LYS A 81 18.45 -5.70 1.96
C LYS A 81 19.03 -5.50 0.55
N GLY A 82 19.12 -4.25 0.10
CA GLY A 82 19.53 -3.86 -1.25
C GLY A 82 18.37 -3.93 -2.24
N GLY A 83 18.28 -2.92 -3.12
CA GLY A 83 17.23 -2.84 -4.15
C GLY A 83 17.44 -3.78 -5.35
N ARG A 84 18.65 -4.36 -5.49
CA ARG A 84 18.94 -5.32 -6.56
C ARG A 84 18.44 -6.71 -6.14
N PRO A 85 17.61 -7.38 -6.96
CA PRO A 85 17.30 -8.78 -6.76
C PRO A 85 18.59 -9.59 -6.62
N LYS A 86 18.70 -10.41 -5.57
CA LYS A 86 19.82 -11.35 -5.46
C LYS A 86 19.62 -12.38 -6.57
N SER A 87 20.58 -12.49 -7.48
CA SER A 87 20.60 -13.59 -8.45
C SER A 87 20.53 -14.91 -7.68
N SER A 88 19.66 -15.81 -8.12
CA SER A 88 19.41 -17.11 -7.48
C SER A 88 20.60 -18.06 -7.58
N ASP A 89 21.58 -17.76 -8.43
CA ASP A 89 22.63 -18.69 -8.79
C ASP A 89 23.99 -18.11 -8.41
N GLY A 90 24.74 -18.88 -7.63
CA GLY A 90 26.09 -18.58 -7.20
C GLY A 90 27.10 -18.72 -8.34
N ILE A 91 26.83 -18.07 -9.46
CA ILE A 91 27.75 -17.94 -10.57
C ILE A 91 27.93 -16.44 -10.76
N ASP A 92 29.15 -15.98 -10.59
CA ASP A 92 29.64 -14.69 -11.08
C ASP A 92 29.64 -14.76 -12.62
N SER A 93 28.45 -14.91 -13.22
CA SER A 93 28.28 -14.78 -14.66
C SER A 93 28.10 -13.29 -14.92
N GLY A 94 28.91 -12.77 -15.82
CA GLY A 94 28.83 -11.39 -16.33
C GLY A 94 27.55 -11.17 -17.12
N GLU A 95 26.40 -11.29 -16.47
CA GLU A 95 25.10 -11.03 -17.07
C GLU A 95 24.82 -9.53 -17.08
N GLU A 96 24.42 -9.10 -18.26
CA GLU A 96 24.33 -7.74 -18.74
C GLU A 96 23.55 -6.84 -17.78
N LYS A 97 24.07 -5.62 -17.63
CA LYS A 97 23.40 -4.54 -16.92
C LYS A 97 21.97 -4.45 -17.47
N PRO A 98 20.92 -4.42 -16.62
CA PRO A 98 19.63 -3.97 -17.10
C PRO A 98 19.84 -2.59 -17.72
N ASN A 99 19.53 -2.48 -19.01
CA ASN A 99 19.85 -1.32 -19.83
C ASN A 99 19.37 -0.07 -19.08
N GLN A 100 20.33 0.75 -18.64
CA GLN A 100 20.04 1.96 -17.87
C GLN A 100 19.07 2.79 -18.72
N THR A 101 17.87 3.03 -18.19
CA THR A 101 17.11 4.20 -18.66
C THR A 101 18.03 5.40 -18.48
N HIS A 102 18.31 6.09 -19.59
CA HIS A 102 19.20 7.25 -19.63
C HIS A 102 18.79 8.28 -18.58
N GLY A 103 19.49 8.25 -17.45
CA GLY A 103 19.36 9.18 -16.34
C GLY A 103 20.69 9.18 -15.61
N ASN A 104 21.56 10.12 -16.00
CA ASN A 104 22.90 10.30 -15.46
C ASN A 104 22.90 10.33 -13.91
N PHE A 105 23.25 9.22 -13.28
CA PHE A 105 23.81 9.21 -11.93
C PHE A 105 24.99 8.25 -11.92
N LYS A 106 26.19 8.77 -11.62
CA LYS A 106 27.45 8.04 -11.52
C LYS A 106 27.27 6.85 -10.55
N ASN A 107 27.67 5.65 -10.99
CA ASN A 107 27.51 4.41 -10.22
C ASN A 107 28.09 4.53 -8.79
N PRO A 108 27.33 4.22 -7.73
CA PRO A 108 27.88 4.12 -6.38
C PRO A 108 28.72 2.84 -6.21
N THR A 109 29.82 2.96 -5.45
CA THR A 109 30.81 1.93 -5.17
C THR A 109 30.22 0.76 -4.35
N LYS A 110 30.66 -0.49 -4.63
CA LYS A 110 30.16 -1.75 -4.04
C LYS A 110 30.18 -1.75 -2.49
N PRO A 111 29.06 -2.05 -1.80
CA PRO A 111 29.07 -2.31 -0.35
C PRO A 111 29.51 -3.75 0.00
N LYS A 112 30.23 -3.91 1.12
CA LYS A 112 30.70 -5.20 1.69
C LYS A 112 29.53 -6.03 2.24
N LYS A 113 29.57 -7.34 1.98
CA LYS A 113 28.55 -8.35 2.30
C LYS A 113 28.54 -8.69 3.81
N ALA A 114 27.38 -8.66 4.47
CA ALA A 114 27.17 -9.23 5.81
C ALA A 114 26.35 -10.54 5.73
N GLU A 115 26.66 -11.49 6.62
CA GLU A 115 26.17 -12.88 6.66
C GLU A 115 24.67 -13.03 6.99
N LYS A 116 24.11 -14.17 6.53
CA LYS A 116 22.70 -14.58 6.60
C LYS A 116 22.26 -15.00 8.01
N GLY A 117 21.11 -14.49 8.45
CA GLY A 117 20.18 -15.17 9.36
C GLY A 117 18.85 -15.43 8.63
N LYS A 118 18.35 -16.67 8.66
CA LYS A 118 17.20 -17.17 7.89
C LYS A 118 16.08 -17.50 8.88
N GLU A 119 14.91 -16.88 8.77
CA GLU A 119 13.72 -17.35 9.48
C GLU A 119 12.45 -17.16 8.63
N LYS A 120 11.68 -18.26 8.53
CA LYS A 120 10.40 -18.40 7.83
C LYS A 120 9.27 -18.06 8.79
N GLY A 121 8.22 -17.40 8.29
CA GLY A 121 6.90 -17.36 8.92
C GLY A 121 5.83 -16.90 7.94
N LYS A 122 5.04 -17.86 7.41
CA LYS A 122 3.62 -17.64 7.03
C LYS A 122 2.84 -17.55 8.34
N GLU A 123 1.76 -16.79 8.50
CA GLU A 123 0.49 -16.89 7.78
C GLU A 123 -0.42 -15.74 8.25
N LYS A 124 -1.31 -15.21 7.42
CA LYS A 124 -2.53 -14.51 7.89
C LYS A 124 -3.67 -14.76 6.93
N GLU A 125 -4.65 -15.53 7.39
CA GLU A 125 -6.02 -15.53 6.87
C GLU A 125 -6.64 -14.15 7.04
N LYS A 126 -7.55 -13.78 6.11
CA LYS A 126 -8.66 -12.89 6.44
C LYS A 126 -9.89 -13.17 5.59
N GLU A 127 -10.98 -13.23 6.35
CA GLU A 127 -12.41 -13.33 6.07
C GLU A 127 -12.92 -12.84 4.71
N LYS A 128 -13.88 -13.62 4.20
CA LYS A 128 -14.65 -13.40 2.98
C LYS A 128 -15.72 -12.33 3.22
N GLU A 129 -15.51 -11.14 2.69
CA GLU A 129 -16.56 -10.15 2.49
C GLU A 129 -16.76 -9.94 0.99
N LYS A 130 -18.01 -10.06 0.53
CA LYS A 130 -18.39 -9.97 -0.90
C LYS A 130 -18.24 -8.51 -1.35
N VAL A 131 -17.06 -8.15 -1.83
CA VAL A 131 -16.76 -6.82 -2.37
C VAL A 131 -16.58 -6.92 -3.88
N ASN A 132 -17.31 -6.11 -4.64
CA ASN A 132 -17.06 -5.89 -6.05
C ASN A 132 -15.63 -5.36 -6.21
N ILE A 133 -14.72 -6.21 -6.71
CA ILE A 133 -13.25 -6.06 -6.61
C ILE A 133 -12.75 -4.85 -7.42
N ASP A 134 -13.56 -4.36 -8.36
CA ASP A 134 -13.18 -3.34 -9.35
C ASP A 134 -12.89 -1.95 -8.77
N ILE A 135 -13.41 -1.60 -7.59
CA ILE A 135 -13.40 -0.18 -7.15
C ILE A 135 -12.09 0.23 -6.42
N LYS A 136 -11.14 -0.66 -6.09
CA LYS A 136 -10.08 -0.31 -5.12
C LYS A 136 -8.61 -0.72 -5.39
N MET A 137 -8.21 -1.27 -6.53
CA MET A 137 -6.89 -1.95 -6.59
C MET A 137 -5.93 -1.45 -7.69
N ALA A 138 -4.73 -1.01 -7.28
CA ALA A 138 -3.62 -0.58 -8.14
C ALA A 138 -2.93 -1.72 -8.95
N THR A 139 -3.41 -2.98 -8.89
CA THR A 139 -2.75 -4.12 -9.57
C THR A 139 -3.72 -5.24 -9.99
N PRO A 140 -4.59 -4.99 -10.99
CA PRO A 140 -5.64 -5.93 -11.42
C PRO A 140 -5.10 -7.28 -11.92
N ARG A 141 -3.97 -7.28 -12.64
CA ARG A 141 -3.38 -8.49 -13.24
C ARG A 141 -2.93 -9.55 -12.23
N LYS A 142 -2.42 -9.12 -11.06
CA LYS A 142 -1.92 -10.04 -10.03
C LYS A 142 -3.07 -10.79 -9.35
N LEU A 143 -4.19 -10.10 -9.15
CA LEU A 143 -5.40 -10.68 -8.57
C LEU A 143 -6.07 -11.63 -9.56
N ALA A 144 -6.28 -11.18 -10.80
CA ALA A 144 -6.85 -12.01 -11.85
C ALA A 144 -6.07 -13.33 -12.02
N LYS A 145 -4.73 -13.25 -12.00
CA LYS A 145 -3.87 -14.45 -12.05
C LYS A 145 -4.12 -15.42 -10.88
N ASN A 146 -4.22 -14.92 -9.66
CA ASN A 146 -4.45 -15.76 -8.49
C ASN A 146 -5.84 -16.41 -8.53
N GLU A 147 -6.88 -15.62 -8.86
CA GLU A 147 -8.26 -16.11 -8.94
C GLU A 147 -8.41 -17.15 -10.05
N ILE A 148 -7.91 -16.87 -11.26
CA ILE A 148 -7.98 -17.81 -12.41
C ILE A 148 -7.21 -19.11 -12.11
N ASN A 149 -6.01 -19.02 -11.53
CA ASN A 149 -5.18 -20.20 -11.29
C ASN A 149 -5.76 -21.16 -10.23
N ASN A 150 -6.51 -20.63 -9.26
CA ASN A 150 -7.09 -21.40 -8.16
C ASN A 150 -8.42 -22.07 -8.52
N ILE A 151 -8.93 -21.88 -9.74
CA ILE A 151 -10.20 -22.46 -10.17
C ILE A 151 -9.97 -23.90 -10.63
N GLU A 152 -10.82 -24.80 -10.15
CA GLU A 152 -10.72 -26.25 -10.38
C GLU A 152 -11.64 -26.76 -11.49
N ASN A 153 -12.62 -25.97 -11.94
CA ASN A 153 -13.52 -26.38 -13.01
C ASN A 153 -13.94 -25.23 -13.93
N LYS A 154 -14.36 -25.60 -15.15
CA LYS A 154 -14.77 -24.68 -16.22
C LYS A 154 -15.98 -23.82 -15.86
N GLU A 155 -16.96 -24.37 -15.13
CA GLU A 155 -18.17 -23.64 -14.75
C GLU A 155 -17.87 -22.49 -13.78
N ASN A 156 -17.00 -22.72 -12.79
CA ASN A 156 -16.56 -21.70 -11.85
C ASN A 156 -15.70 -20.64 -12.56
N LEU A 157 -14.86 -21.05 -13.51
CA LEU A 157 -14.06 -20.11 -14.32
C LEU A 157 -14.97 -19.14 -15.09
N ASN A 158 -15.98 -19.68 -15.76
CA ASN A 158 -16.97 -18.89 -16.50
C ASN A 158 -17.82 -18.00 -15.59
N LYS A 159 -18.19 -18.50 -14.40
CA LYS A 159 -18.93 -17.72 -13.41
C LYS A 159 -18.10 -16.52 -12.94
N VAL A 160 -16.85 -16.74 -12.51
CA VAL A 160 -15.94 -15.67 -12.07
C VAL A 160 -15.72 -14.64 -13.19
N TRP A 161 -15.45 -15.11 -14.42
CA TRP A 161 -15.26 -14.23 -15.58
C TRP A 161 -16.48 -13.36 -15.87
N LYS A 162 -17.70 -13.93 -15.79
CA LYS A 162 -18.94 -13.19 -16.08
C LYS A 162 -19.38 -12.27 -14.95
N THR A 163 -19.28 -12.71 -13.69
CA THR A 163 -19.89 -12.00 -12.55
C THR A 163 -18.92 -11.17 -11.72
N ILE A 164 -17.64 -11.55 -11.66
CA ILE A 164 -16.65 -10.91 -10.77
C ILE A 164 -15.76 -9.93 -11.53
N PHE A 165 -15.40 -10.24 -12.78
CA PHE A 165 -14.55 -9.34 -13.56
C PHE A 165 -15.38 -8.30 -14.30
N SER A 166 -15.07 -7.01 -14.10
CA SER A 166 -15.65 -5.93 -14.90
C SER A 166 -15.24 -6.01 -16.37
N ASP A 167 -16.01 -5.33 -17.21
CA ASP A 167 -15.70 -5.21 -18.63
C ASP A 167 -14.35 -4.52 -18.88
N THR A 168 -13.91 -3.64 -17.97
CA THR A 168 -12.58 -3.03 -18.05
C THR A 168 -11.44 -4.03 -17.87
N TRP A 169 -11.59 -5.03 -16.99
CA TRP A 169 -10.58 -6.08 -16.80
C TRP A 169 -10.62 -7.09 -17.95
N LYS A 170 -11.81 -7.38 -18.49
CA LYS A 170 -11.98 -8.24 -19.68
C LYS A 170 -11.33 -7.65 -20.94
N GLN A 171 -11.22 -6.33 -21.03
CA GLN A 171 -10.52 -5.64 -22.12
C GLN A 171 -8.99 -5.66 -21.98
N ASP A 172 -8.43 -6.00 -20.80
CA ASP A 172 -6.97 -6.14 -20.64
C ASP A 172 -6.48 -7.42 -21.32
N SER A 173 -5.64 -7.27 -22.33
CA SER A 173 -5.11 -8.37 -23.14
C SER A 173 -4.45 -9.48 -22.32
N LYS A 174 -3.76 -9.15 -21.21
CA LYS A 174 -3.06 -10.14 -20.39
C LYS A 174 -4.01 -10.91 -19.49
N ILE A 175 -5.07 -10.26 -19.00
CA ILE A 175 -6.10 -10.91 -18.19
C ILE A 175 -6.92 -11.86 -19.07
N LYS A 176 -7.25 -11.43 -20.29
CA LYS A 176 -7.93 -12.26 -21.29
C LYS A 176 -7.11 -13.50 -21.67
N GLU A 177 -5.82 -13.33 -21.94
CA GLU A 177 -4.89 -14.42 -22.21
C GLU A 177 -4.83 -15.44 -21.05
N MET A 178 -4.78 -14.97 -19.79
CA MET A 178 -4.80 -15.88 -18.63
C MET A 178 -6.08 -16.70 -18.56
N TYR A 179 -7.24 -16.10 -18.85
CA TYR A 179 -8.52 -16.79 -18.86
C TYR A 179 -8.61 -17.80 -19.99
N GLU A 180 -8.21 -17.44 -21.21
CA GLU A 180 -8.22 -18.34 -22.37
C GLU A 180 -7.29 -19.54 -22.17
N ASN A 181 -6.09 -19.31 -21.63
CA ASN A 181 -5.15 -20.37 -21.29
C ASN A 181 -5.77 -21.33 -20.25
N LYS A 182 -6.37 -20.80 -19.17
CA LYS A 182 -7.01 -21.63 -18.15
C LYS A 182 -8.25 -22.36 -18.69
N LEU A 183 -8.99 -21.75 -19.61
CA LEU A 183 -10.14 -22.38 -20.26
C LEU A 183 -9.70 -23.57 -21.10
N SER A 184 -8.58 -23.45 -21.82
CA SER A 184 -8.00 -24.54 -22.63
C SER A 184 -7.49 -25.71 -21.77
N GLU A 185 -7.04 -25.47 -20.54
CA GLU A 185 -6.66 -26.53 -19.59
C GLU A 185 -7.84 -27.45 -19.20
N PHE A 186 -9.08 -26.96 -19.31
CA PHE A 186 -10.29 -27.73 -19.01
C PHE A 186 -10.96 -28.33 -20.26
N GLU A 187 -10.46 -28.02 -21.45
CA GLU A 187 -10.98 -28.53 -22.73
C GLU A 187 -10.13 -29.69 -23.28
N ASN A 188 -8.95 -29.94 -22.69
CA ASN A 188 -8.11 -31.12 -22.91
C ASN A 188 -8.38 -32.19 -21.86
#